data_AF-A0A8T3WKK7-F1
#
_entry.id   AF-A0A8T3WKK7-F1
#
_cell.length_a   1.000
_cell.length_b   1.000
_cell.length_c   1.000
_cell.angle_alpha   90.00
_cell.angle_beta   90.00
_cell.angle_gamma   90.00
#
_symmetry.space_group_name_H-M   'P 1'
#
loop_
_entity.id
_entity.type
_entity.pdbx_description
1 polymer ?
#
loop_
_entity_poly.entity_id
_entity_poly.type
_entity_poly.pdbx_seq_one_letter_code
_entity_poly.pdbx_strand_id
1 'polypeptide(L)'
;MNKRGDVGISTNTIIIAIVGIIVLLLVVTFFTGGMATIINKIRGVFGGGTAGYDVDLAKANCQAYCERAKLLDTNDAKKGSTFCTQKFDIVKTAGSNPVPIGCEEGPISINCLGVSCS
;
A
#
# COMPACT_ATOMS: atom_id res chain seq x y z
N MET A 1 56.61 -26.23 22.66
CA MET A 1 56.16 -25.07 21.87
C MET A 1 54.81 -25.43 21.25
N ASN A 2 53.78 -24.63 21.52
CA ASN A 2 52.37 -24.84 21.14
C ASN A 2 52.18 -25.04 19.62
N LYS A 3 51.65 -26.19 19.20
CA LYS A 3 50.90 -26.28 17.93
C LYS A 3 49.41 -26.15 18.26
N ARG A 4 48.93 -24.91 18.28
CA ARG A 4 47.50 -24.58 18.38
C ARG A 4 46.85 -24.86 17.02
N GLY A 5 45.85 -25.74 17.03
CA GLY A 5 44.70 -25.72 16.11
C GLY A 5 45.01 -25.78 14.62
N ASP A 6 45.40 -26.95 14.12
CA ASP A 6 45.12 -27.29 12.72
C ASP A 6 43.64 -27.72 12.65
N VAL A 7 42.75 -26.73 12.74
CA VAL A 7 41.34 -26.93 12.41
C VAL A 7 41.32 -27.03 10.89
N GLY A 8 41.57 -28.24 10.38
CA GLY A 8 41.41 -28.57 8.97
C GLY A 8 39.96 -28.32 8.61
N ILE A 9 39.67 -27.11 8.14
CA ILE A 9 38.34 -26.74 7.67
C ILE A 9 38.06 -27.69 6.51
N SER A 10 37.13 -28.62 6.73
CA SER A 10 36.66 -29.53 5.70
C SER A 10 36.28 -28.71 4.48
N THR A 11 36.80 -29.07 3.30
CA THR A 11 36.55 -28.37 2.03
C THR A 11 35.04 -28.19 1.79
N ASN A 12 34.22 -29.11 2.29
CA ASN A 12 32.76 -29.00 2.27
C ASN A 12 32.22 -27.81 3.07
N THR A 13 32.78 -27.49 4.23
CA THR A 13 32.37 -26.33 5.04
C THR A 13 32.64 -25.02 4.31
N ILE A 14 33.76 -24.93 3.59
CA ILE A 14 34.11 -23.76 2.77
C ILE A 14 33.10 -23.59 1.64
N ILE A 15 32.75 -24.67 0.95
CA ILE A 15 31.77 -24.65 -0.15
C ILE A 15 30.39 -24.21 0.36
N ILE A 16 29.92 -24.77 1.48
CA ILE A 16 28.64 -24.41 2.09
C ILE A 16 28.62 -22.94 2.50
N ALA A 17 29.72 -22.43 3.07
CA ALA A 17 29.83 -21.03 3.46
C ALA A 17 29.73 -20.09 2.24
N ILE A 18 30.40 -20.42 1.13
CA ILE A 18 30.34 -19.62 -0.10
C ILE A 18 28.93 -19.63 -0.71
N VAL A 19 28.29 -20.80 -0.80
CA VAL A 19 26.92 -20.91 -1.31
C VAL A 19 25.95 -20.13 -0.43
N GLY A 20 26.09 -20.22 0.89
CA GLY A 20 25.27 -19.44 1.84
C GLY A 20 25.42 -17.93 1.64
N ILE A 21 26.64 -17.44 1.41
CA ILE A 21 26.90 -16.02 1.13
C ILE A 21 26.24 -15.59 -0.19
N ILE A 22 26.34 -16.40 -1.25
CA ILE A 22 25.72 -16.10 -2.55
C ILE A 22 24.19 -16.03 -2.42
N VAL A 23 23.58 -17.00 -1.74
CA VAL A 23 22.13 -17.00 -1.51
C VAL A 23 21.70 -15.78 -0.70
N LEU A 24 22.47 -15.40 0.33
CA LEU A 24 22.17 -14.21 1.12
C LEU A 24 22.27 -12.92 0.29
N LEU A 25 23.25 -12.81 -0.59
CA LEU A 25 23.35 -11.69 -1.53
C LEU A 25 22.15 -11.64 -2.49
N LEU A 26 21.70 -12.78 -3.01
CA LEU A 26 20.50 -12.83 -3.84
C LEU A 26 19.27 -12.38 -3.07
N VAL A 27 19.06 -12.85 -1.83
CA VAL A 27 17.93 -12.39 -1.00
C VAL A 27 17.98 -10.88 -0.81
N VAL A 28 19.15 -10.30 -0.47
CA VAL A 28 19.27 -8.85 -0.30
C VAL A 28 18.97 -8.09 -1.60
N THR A 29 19.43 -8.55 -2.76
CA THR A 29 19.17 -7.88 -4.05
C THR A 29 17.71 -7.98 -4.47
N PHE A 30 17.05 -9.13 -4.25
CA PHE A 30 15.62 -9.29 -4.50
C PHE A 30 14.78 -8.40 -3.59
N PHE A 31 15.11 -8.33 -2.30
CA PHE A 31 14.37 -7.51 -1.35
C PHE A 31 14.63 -6.01 -1.58
N THR A 32 15.86 -5.60 -1.90
CA THR A 32 16.16 -4.18 -2.19
C THR A 32 15.60 -3.71 -3.54
N GLY A 33 15.73 -4.50 -4.61
CA GLY A 33 15.19 -4.17 -5.93
C GLY A 33 13.66 -4.26 -6.01
N GLY A 34 13.07 -5.26 -5.37
CA GLY A 34 11.62 -5.46 -5.30
C GLY A 34 10.93 -4.38 -4.45
N MET A 35 11.46 -4.06 -3.27
CA MET A 35 10.87 -3.02 -2.42
C MET A 35 11.05 -1.62 -2.99
N ALA A 36 12.15 -1.30 -3.69
CA ALA A 36 12.30 0.00 -4.33
C ALA A 36 11.18 0.26 -5.36
N THR A 37 10.78 -0.76 -6.13
CA THR A 37 9.67 -0.65 -7.09
C THR A 37 8.33 -0.46 -6.40
N ILE A 38 8.10 -1.19 -5.30
CA ILE A 38 6.86 -1.09 -4.51
C ILE A 38 6.78 0.25 -3.78
N ILE A 39 7.88 0.72 -3.17
CA ILE A 39 7.97 2.02 -2.51
C ILE A 39 7.83 3.15 -3.52
N ASN A 40 8.37 3.01 -4.73
CA ASN A 40 8.16 3.99 -5.80
C ASN A 40 6.71 4.01 -6.31
N LYS A 41 6.04 2.85 -6.36
CA LYS A 41 4.60 2.78 -6.68
C LYS A 41 3.74 3.38 -5.56
N ILE A 42 4.10 3.13 -4.30
CA ILE A 42 3.44 3.72 -3.13
C ILE A 42 3.71 5.23 -3.07
N ARG A 43 4.94 5.70 -3.33
CA ARG A 43 5.23 7.14 -3.45
C ARG A 43 4.61 7.77 -4.70
N GLY A 44 4.36 7.01 -5.77
CA GLY A 44 3.56 7.48 -6.92
C GLY A 44 2.09 7.68 -6.55
N VAL A 45 1.56 6.87 -5.63
CA VAL A 45 0.18 6.97 -5.14
C VAL A 45 0.05 7.96 -3.96
N PHE A 46 1.08 8.13 -3.13
CA PHE A 46 1.02 8.90 -1.87
C PHE A 46 2.00 10.09 -1.78
N GLY A 47 2.99 10.17 -2.67
CA GLY A 47 4.07 11.18 -2.66
C GLY A 47 4.02 12.16 -3.84
N GLY A 48 2.92 12.18 -4.59
CA GLY A 48 2.63 13.21 -5.58
C GLY A 48 2.12 14.48 -4.91
N GLY A 49 3.01 15.23 -4.23
CA GLY A 49 2.73 16.62 -3.96
C GLY A 49 2.35 17.30 -5.27
N THR A 50 1.13 17.87 -5.34
CA THR A 50 0.49 18.59 -6.46
C THR A 50 -0.33 17.82 -7.50
N ALA A 51 -0.49 16.49 -7.41
CA ALA A 51 -1.47 15.77 -8.23
C ALA A 51 -2.57 15.23 -7.31
N GLY A 52 -3.80 15.73 -7.49
CA GLY A 52 -4.95 15.25 -6.73
C GLY A 52 -5.06 13.73 -6.75
N TYR A 53 -5.68 13.19 -5.71
CA TYR A 53 -6.02 11.79 -5.62
C TYR A 53 -6.73 11.34 -6.91
N ASP A 54 -6.24 10.26 -7.53
CA ASP A 54 -6.78 9.75 -8.78
C ASP A 54 -8.26 9.37 -8.59
N VAL A 55 -9.14 9.97 -9.40
CA VAL A 55 -10.59 9.81 -9.27
C VAL A 55 -11.01 8.35 -9.46
N ASP A 56 -10.34 7.59 -10.31
CA ASP A 56 -10.67 6.19 -10.57
C ASP A 56 -10.22 5.29 -9.40
N LEU A 57 -9.08 5.62 -8.78
CA LEU A 57 -8.69 4.97 -7.52
C LEU A 57 -9.67 5.29 -6.40
N ALA A 58 -10.20 6.52 -6.35
CA ALA A 58 -11.17 6.93 -5.32
C ALA A 58 -12.48 6.18 -5.51
N LYS A 59 -12.95 6.03 -6.75
CA LYS A 59 -14.11 5.22 -7.09
C LYS A 59 -13.94 3.77 -6.66
N ALA A 60 -12.80 3.14 -6.97
CA ALA A 60 -12.54 1.76 -6.57
C ALA A 60 -12.55 1.59 -5.04
N ASN A 61 -11.94 2.53 -4.31
CA ASN A 61 -11.95 2.50 -2.85
C ASN A 61 -13.35 2.74 -2.27
N CYS A 62 -14.10 3.69 -2.82
CA CYS A 62 -15.49 3.95 -2.42
C CYS A 62 -16.41 2.76 -2.69
N GLN A 63 -16.22 2.02 -3.78
CA GLN A 63 -16.93 0.77 -4.02
C GLN A 63 -16.61 -0.26 -2.93
N ALA A 64 -15.32 -0.47 -2.62
CA ALA A 64 -14.93 -1.38 -1.55
C ALA A 64 -15.45 -0.94 -0.17
N TYR A 65 -15.49 0.37 0.11
CA TYR A 65 -16.08 0.90 1.35
C TYR A 65 -17.58 0.70 1.40
N CYS A 66 -18.28 0.88 0.27
CA CYS A 66 -19.70 0.59 0.16
C CYS A 66 -20.01 -0.89 0.46
N GLU A 67 -19.23 -1.82 -0.12
CA GLU A 67 -19.41 -3.25 0.16
C GLU A 67 -19.22 -3.58 1.64
N ARG A 68 -18.21 -2.99 2.28
CA ARG A 68 -18.00 -3.15 3.72
C ARG A 68 -19.14 -2.51 4.53
N ALA A 69 -19.60 -1.33 4.13
CA ALA A 69 -20.69 -0.61 4.78
C ALA A 69 -22.01 -1.41 4.74
N LYS A 70 -22.27 -2.15 3.66
CA LYS A 70 -23.44 -3.02 3.55
C LYS A 70 -23.44 -4.20 4.54
N LEU A 71 -22.27 -4.61 5.04
CA LEU A 71 -22.15 -5.68 6.02
C LEU A 71 -22.48 -5.23 7.45
N LEU A 72 -22.65 -3.93 7.70
CA LEU A 72 -23.06 -3.45 9.03
C LEU A 72 -24.58 -3.53 9.17
N ASP A 73 -25.03 -4.05 10.31
CA ASP A 73 -26.44 -4.33 10.55
C ASP A 73 -27.26 -3.09 10.92
N THR A 74 -26.65 -2.10 11.57
CA THR A 74 -27.36 -0.90 12.05
C THR A 74 -27.12 0.30 11.16
N ASN A 75 -28.15 1.13 11.00
CA ASN A 75 -28.05 2.37 10.21
C ASN A 75 -27.01 3.34 10.79
N ASP A 76 -26.86 3.39 12.12
CA ASP A 76 -25.86 4.22 12.78
C ASP A 76 -24.42 3.76 12.46
N ALA A 77 -24.18 2.44 12.41
CA ALA A 77 -22.88 1.90 12.06
C ALA A 77 -22.57 2.09 10.57
N LYS A 78 -23.60 2.09 9.70
CA LYS A 78 -23.47 2.45 8.29
C LYS A 78 -23.09 3.93 8.10
N LYS A 79 -23.70 4.85 8.88
CA LYS A 79 -23.34 6.27 8.90
C LYS A 79 -21.91 6.52 9.39
N GLY A 80 -21.45 5.74 10.37
CA GLY A 80 -20.08 5.77 10.88
C GLY A 80 -19.06 5.05 10.00
N SER A 81 -19.48 4.44 8.88
CA SER A 81 -18.58 3.66 8.04
C SER A 81 -17.58 4.54 7.29
N THR A 82 -16.48 3.92 6.85
CA THR A 82 -15.45 4.58 6.04
C THR A 82 -16.02 5.15 4.74
N PHE A 83 -17.13 4.62 4.23
CA PHE A 83 -17.80 5.16 3.05
C PHE A 83 -18.31 6.59 3.24
N CYS A 84 -18.83 6.91 4.43
CA CYS A 84 -19.39 8.23 4.74
C CYS A 84 -18.38 9.19 5.37
N THR A 85 -17.34 8.65 6.01
CA THR A 85 -16.37 9.45 6.78
C THR A 85 -15.10 9.76 6.00
N GLN A 86 -14.72 8.90 5.04
CA GLN A 86 -13.50 9.09 4.26
C GLN A 86 -13.68 10.18 3.21
N LYS A 87 -12.72 11.11 3.17
CA LYS A 87 -12.60 12.13 2.12
C LYS A 87 -11.32 11.92 1.33
N PHE A 88 -11.37 12.26 0.05
CA PHE A 88 -10.26 12.17 -0.88
C PHE A 88 -9.91 13.55 -1.41
N ASP A 89 -8.64 13.91 -1.34
CA ASP A 89 -8.16 15.21 -1.79
C ASP A 89 -7.98 15.21 -3.32
N ILE A 90 -9.04 15.57 -4.05
CA ILE A 90 -9.06 15.56 -5.51
C ILE A 90 -8.88 16.98 -6.05
N VAL A 91 -8.03 17.11 -7.07
CA VAL A 91 -7.83 18.37 -7.80
C VAL A 91 -8.90 18.47 -8.88
N LYS A 92 -9.87 19.38 -8.72
CA LYS A 92 -10.96 19.59 -9.69
C LYS A 92 -10.49 20.29 -10.98
N THR A 93 -9.40 21.06 -10.93
CA THR A 93 -8.86 21.83 -12.07
C THR A 93 -7.33 21.80 -12.06
N ALA A 94 -6.71 21.63 -13.22
CA ALA A 94 -5.24 21.67 -13.33
C ALA A 94 -4.68 22.98 -12.73
N GLY A 95 -3.87 22.87 -11.67
CA GLY A 95 -3.28 24.01 -10.95
C GLY A 95 -4.09 24.54 -9.76
N SER A 96 -5.23 23.92 -9.41
CA SER A 96 -5.98 24.25 -8.18
C SER A 96 -5.53 23.43 -6.98
N ASN A 97 -5.78 23.93 -5.77
CA ASN A 97 -5.57 23.16 -4.54
C ASN A 97 -6.47 21.91 -4.53
N PRO A 98 -6.01 20.79 -3.95
CA PRO A 98 -6.84 19.62 -3.71
C PRO A 98 -8.03 20.00 -2.81
N VAL A 99 -9.21 19.49 -3.15
CA VAL A 99 -10.43 19.66 -2.35
C VAL A 99 -10.82 18.30 -1.77
N PRO A 100 -11.16 18.22 -0.48
CA PRO A 100 -11.64 16.98 0.11
C PRO A 100 -13.05 16.67 -0.41
N ILE A 101 -13.21 15.53 -1.09
CA ILE A 101 -14.47 15.07 -1.70
C ILE A 101 -14.85 13.71 -1.12
N GLY A 102 -16.12 13.56 -0.74
CA GLY A 102 -16.69 12.30 -0.27
C GLY A 102 -17.06 11.32 -1.38
N CYS A 103 -17.31 10.06 -1.04
CA CYS A 103 -17.66 9.02 -2.01
C CYS A 103 -18.96 9.28 -2.80
N GLU A 104 -19.92 9.98 -2.19
CA GLU A 104 -21.20 10.33 -2.80
C GLU A 104 -21.11 11.62 -3.65
N GLU A 105 -20.04 12.40 -3.47
CA GLU A 105 -19.85 13.69 -4.11
C GLU A 105 -19.14 13.55 -5.47
N GLY A 106 -19.46 14.43 -6.43
CA GLY A 106 -18.78 14.48 -7.72
C GLY A 106 -17.33 14.96 -7.56
N PRO A 107 -16.32 14.32 -8.20
CA PRO A 107 -16.40 13.45 -9.37
C PRO A 107 -16.44 11.93 -9.10
N ILE A 108 -16.54 11.49 -7.85
CA ILE A 108 -16.54 10.06 -7.48
C ILE A 108 -17.93 9.44 -7.69
N SER A 109 -18.97 10.10 -7.16
CA SER A 109 -20.40 9.80 -7.37
C SER A 109 -20.78 8.31 -7.30
N ILE A 110 -20.33 7.62 -6.25
CA ILE A 110 -20.70 6.23 -5.97
C ILE A 110 -21.97 6.21 -5.13
N ASN A 111 -23.02 5.57 -5.64
CA ASN A 111 -24.27 5.35 -4.91
C ASN A 111 -24.23 3.97 -4.22
N CYS A 112 -24.27 3.97 -2.89
CA CYS A 112 -24.29 2.73 -2.11
C CYS A 112 -25.72 2.38 -1.66
N LEU A 113 -26.35 1.43 -2.35
CA LEU A 113 -27.70 0.96 -1.99
C LEU A 113 -27.74 0.46 -0.54
N GLY A 114 -28.62 1.06 0.27
CA GLY A 114 -28.84 0.67 1.67
C GLY A 114 -27.86 1.29 2.68
N VAL A 115 -27.04 2.26 2.25
CA VAL A 115 -26.17 3.09 3.09
C VAL A 115 -26.49 4.55 2.75
N SER A 116 -26.87 5.34 3.76
CA SER A 116 -27.12 6.78 3.63
C SER A 116 -26.19 7.51 4.57
N CYS A 117 -25.40 8.44 4.04
CA CYS A 117 -24.49 9.27 4.84
C CYS A 117 -25.13 10.54 5.42
N SER A 118 -26.43 10.76 5.15
CA SER A 118 -27.29 11.78 5.80
C SER A 118 -27.85 11.30 7.13
#